data_AF-A0A7Y7C946-F1
#
_entry.id   AF-A0A7Y7C946-F1
#
_cell.length_a   1.000
_cell.length_b   1.000
_cell.length_c   1.000
_cell.angle_alpha   90.00
_cell.angle_beta   90.00
_cell.angle_gamma   90.00
#
_symmetry.space_group_name_H-M   'P 1'
#
loop_
_entity.id
_entity.type
_entity.pdbx_description
1 polymer ?
#
loop_
_entity_poly.entity_id
_entity_poly.type
_entity_poly.pdbx_seq_one_letter_code
_entity_poly.pdbx_strand_id
1 'polypeptide(L)'
;MEVWNLPVFGHELWELLGAPRVEADRRAGVPEAQLAEQLFPALTSALEQLVHRHAVDAVWLSGGLAGLEGFEVGVAKATSKLGCPVYVSESPRFAPVHAGLGLVAARTPLVLDVGQTSIKCASPGAQHVFERDLNQLPRLFIGMPRPTDGHHIVVAVRFIANALRTCARDLGDLTVEGLCLALPCPLDEALVPGGCTYGWEGHASLVADILEEAALPGGGTVLVLNDAELAAEAARMELRKHKHRRILCLTLGFGPGGALLITSTSPGK
;
A
#
# COMPACT_ATOMS: atom_id res chain seq x y z
N MET A 1 -5.32 17.41 -0.07
CA MET A 1 -6.54 16.57 -0.24
C MET A 1 -6.03 15.17 -0.47
N GLU A 2 -6.33 14.27 0.45
CA GLU A 2 -5.96 12.87 0.35
C GLU A 2 -6.79 12.23 -0.78
N VAL A 3 -6.17 11.39 -1.61
CA VAL A 3 -6.85 10.73 -2.74
C VAL A 3 -8.09 9.94 -2.28
N TRP A 4 -8.00 9.38 -1.09
CA TRP A 4 -9.09 8.69 -0.39
C TRP A 4 -10.39 9.52 -0.32
N ASN A 5 -10.28 10.82 0.01
CA ASN A 5 -11.40 11.74 0.18
C ASN A 5 -11.76 12.51 -1.10
N LEU A 6 -11.29 12.05 -2.27
CA LEU A 6 -11.65 12.67 -3.55
C LEU A 6 -13.15 12.48 -3.81
N PRO A 7 -13.95 13.54 -3.98
CA PRO A 7 -15.36 13.40 -4.31
C PRO A 7 -15.53 12.93 -5.77
N VAL A 8 -16.24 11.83 -5.95
CA VAL A 8 -16.60 11.26 -7.26
C VAL A 8 -18.07 10.84 -7.22
N PHE A 9 -18.86 11.32 -8.17
CA PHE A 9 -20.31 11.05 -8.25
C PHE A 9 -21.09 11.35 -6.95
N GLY A 10 -20.65 12.33 -6.17
CA GLY A 10 -21.29 12.72 -4.90
C GLY A 10 -20.89 11.85 -3.69
N HIS A 11 -19.95 10.93 -3.86
CA HIS A 11 -19.43 10.03 -2.83
C HIS A 11 -17.91 10.23 -2.65
N GLU A 12 -17.36 9.79 -1.53
CA GLU A 12 -15.91 9.73 -1.38
C GLU A 12 -15.36 8.54 -2.18
N LEU A 13 -14.19 8.70 -2.82
CA LEU A 13 -13.67 7.70 -3.76
C LEU A 13 -13.52 6.31 -3.13
N TRP A 14 -13.16 6.24 -1.85
CA TRP A 14 -13.04 4.97 -1.14
C TRP A 14 -14.36 4.22 -0.98
N GLU A 15 -15.51 4.91 -0.94
CA GLU A 15 -16.82 4.26 -0.89
C GLU A 15 -17.11 3.52 -2.21
N LEU A 16 -16.57 4.04 -3.32
CA LEU A 16 -16.78 3.51 -4.66
C LEU A 16 -15.71 2.49 -5.08
N LEU A 17 -14.47 2.67 -4.63
CA LEU A 17 -13.31 1.86 -5.05
C LEU A 17 -12.70 1.01 -3.93
N GLY A 18 -13.30 1.01 -2.74
CA GLY A 18 -12.75 0.31 -1.58
C GLY A 18 -13.12 -1.15 -1.50
N ALA A 19 -12.23 -1.93 -0.89
CA ALA A 19 -12.49 -3.34 -0.57
C ALA A 19 -13.81 -3.57 0.19
N PRO A 20 -14.29 -2.72 1.13
CA PRO A 20 -15.59 -2.95 1.77
C PRO A 20 -16.75 -3.15 0.80
N ARG A 21 -16.80 -2.35 -0.28
CA ARG A 21 -17.78 -2.49 -1.34
C ARG A 21 -17.55 -3.80 -2.11
N VAL A 22 -16.33 -4.03 -2.57
CA VAL A 22 -15.98 -5.23 -3.36
C VAL A 22 -16.26 -6.52 -2.58
N GLU A 23 -15.96 -6.56 -1.29
CA GLU A 23 -16.27 -7.71 -0.42
C GLU A 23 -17.78 -7.86 -0.15
N ALA A 24 -18.56 -6.78 -0.18
CA ALA A 24 -20.01 -6.87 -0.15
C ALA A 24 -20.55 -7.49 -1.44
N ASP A 25 -20.05 -7.04 -2.60
CA ASP A 25 -20.42 -7.57 -3.92
C ASP A 25 -20.02 -9.04 -4.06
N ARG A 26 -18.81 -9.41 -3.60
CA ARG A 26 -18.36 -10.81 -3.57
C ARG A 26 -19.27 -11.68 -2.70
N ARG A 27 -19.66 -11.21 -1.51
CA ARG A 27 -20.63 -11.91 -0.64
C ARG A 27 -22.02 -12.02 -1.26
N ALA A 28 -22.39 -11.08 -2.13
CA ALA A 28 -23.64 -11.12 -2.90
C ALA A 28 -23.55 -12.04 -4.14
N GLY A 29 -22.41 -12.66 -4.40
CA GLY A 29 -22.22 -13.60 -5.52
C GLY A 29 -21.90 -12.94 -6.86
N VAL A 30 -21.44 -11.69 -6.87
CA VAL A 30 -20.97 -11.04 -8.09
C VAL A 30 -19.72 -11.76 -8.61
N PRO A 31 -19.67 -12.19 -9.89
CA PRO A 31 -18.49 -12.83 -10.47
C PRO A 31 -17.24 -11.94 -10.43
N GLU A 32 -16.05 -12.54 -10.23
CA GLU A 32 -14.78 -11.80 -10.12
C GLU A 32 -14.51 -10.88 -11.33
N ALA A 33 -14.74 -11.35 -12.56
CA ALA A 33 -14.60 -10.52 -13.75
C ALA A 33 -15.52 -9.28 -13.74
N GLN A 34 -16.71 -9.37 -13.13
CA GLN A 34 -17.64 -8.24 -13.00
C GLN A 34 -17.24 -7.29 -11.86
N LEU A 35 -16.54 -7.77 -10.83
CA LEU A 35 -16.03 -6.92 -9.75
C LEU A 35 -15.11 -5.84 -10.31
N ALA A 36 -14.17 -6.21 -11.21
CA ALA A 36 -13.27 -5.25 -11.84
C ALA A 36 -14.02 -4.21 -12.69
N GLU A 37 -14.97 -4.65 -13.52
CA GLU A 37 -15.77 -3.77 -14.38
C GLU A 37 -16.51 -2.68 -13.59
N GLN A 38 -16.99 -3.04 -12.41
CA GLN A 38 -17.73 -2.14 -11.53
C GLN A 38 -16.87 -1.04 -10.86
N LEU A 39 -15.54 -1.18 -10.90
CA LEU A 39 -14.61 -0.16 -10.41
C LEU A 39 -14.35 0.94 -11.45
N PHE A 40 -14.39 0.60 -12.74
CA PHE A 40 -13.90 1.47 -13.81
C PHE A 40 -14.60 2.83 -13.90
N PRO A 41 -15.93 2.97 -13.74
CA PRO A 41 -16.57 4.28 -13.83
C PRO A 41 -16.02 5.29 -12.81
N ALA A 42 -15.88 4.86 -11.55
CA ALA A 42 -15.35 5.71 -10.48
C ALA A 42 -13.84 5.94 -10.64
N LEU A 43 -13.09 4.90 -11.04
CA LEU A 43 -11.66 5.00 -11.29
C LEU A 43 -11.35 5.96 -12.44
N THR A 44 -12.01 5.84 -13.59
CA THR A 44 -11.81 6.74 -14.74
C THR A 44 -12.13 8.18 -14.36
N SER A 45 -13.25 8.44 -13.67
CA SER A 45 -13.60 9.79 -13.23
C SER A 45 -12.58 10.38 -12.25
N ALA A 46 -12.09 9.56 -11.31
CA ALA A 46 -11.02 9.97 -10.41
C ALA A 46 -9.72 10.29 -11.16
N LEU A 47 -9.33 9.43 -12.10
CA LEU A 47 -8.12 9.61 -12.90
C LEU A 47 -8.20 10.88 -13.75
N GLU A 48 -9.33 11.15 -14.42
CA GLU A 48 -9.51 12.39 -15.19
C GLU A 48 -9.30 13.65 -14.33
N GLN A 49 -9.88 13.68 -13.13
CA GLN A 49 -9.72 14.78 -12.20
C GLN A 49 -8.27 14.92 -11.71
N LEU A 50 -7.65 13.82 -11.27
CA LEU A 50 -6.31 13.82 -10.69
C LEU A 50 -5.24 14.13 -11.74
N VAL A 51 -5.36 13.56 -12.94
CA VAL A 51 -4.44 13.81 -14.05
C VAL A 51 -4.43 15.29 -14.42
N HIS A 52 -5.61 15.88 -14.57
CA HIS A 52 -5.73 17.30 -14.88
C HIS A 52 -5.19 18.17 -13.75
N ARG A 53 -5.63 17.92 -12.51
CA ARG A 53 -5.25 18.70 -11.32
C ARG A 53 -3.75 18.70 -11.06
N HIS A 54 -3.08 17.56 -11.26
CA HIS A 54 -1.68 17.38 -10.95
C HIS A 54 -0.76 17.43 -12.18
N ALA A 55 -1.32 17.67 -13.37
CA ALA A 55 -0.58 17.73 -14.64
C ALA A 55 0.41 16.56 -14.79
N VAL A 56 -0.09 15.34 -14.59
CA VAL A 56 0.72 14.11 -14.62
C VAL A 56 0.86 13.62 -16.06
N ASP A 57 1.99 13.01 -16.38
CA ASP A 57 2.29 12.46 -17.70
C ASP A 57 2.18 10.93 -17.76
N ALA A 58 1.95 10.28 -16.61
CA ALA A 58 1.56 8.88 -16.52
C ALA A 58 0.81 8.57 -15.23
N VAL A 59 0.06 7.47 -15.24
CA VAL A 59 -0.55 6.85 -14.06
C VAL A 59 0.02 5.46 -13.88
N TRP A 60 0.31 5.07 -12.65
CA TRP A 60 0.69 3.72 -12.26
C TRP A 60 -0.26 3.18 -11.20
N LEU A 61 -0.82 1.99 -11.44
CA LEU A 61 -1.82 1.34 -10.60
C LEU A 61 -1.26 0.06 -9.99
N SER A 62 -1.49 -0.11 -8.68
CA SER A 62 -1.17 -1.33 -7.93
C SER A 62 -2.23 -1.61 -6.85
N GLY A 63 -1.96 -2.55 -5.95
CA GLY A 63 -2.86 -2.95 -4.87
C GLY A 63 -3.66 -4.22 -5.19
N GLY A 64 -4.34 -4.74 -4.17
CA GLY A 64 -5.08 -6.01 -4.27
C GLY A 64 -6.22 -5.97 -5.30
N LEU A 65 -6.90 -4.82 -5.44
CA LEU A 65 -8.02 -4.69 -6.40
C LEU A 65 -7.54 -4.56 -7.85
N ALA A 66 -6.30 -4.10 -8.07
CA ALA A 66 -5.69 -4.11 -9.40
C ALA A 66 -5.31 -5.54 -9.86
N GLY A 67 -5.36 -6.53 -8.95
CA GLY A 67 -5.17 -7.94 -9.25
C GLY A 67 -6.45 -8.72 -9.57
N LEU A 68 -7.61 -8.05 -9.68
CA LEU A 68 -8.86 -8.70 -10.08
C LEU A 68 -8.78 -9.21 -11.53
N GLU A 69 -9.51 -10.29 -11.83
CA GLU A 69 -9.55 -10.88 -13.16
C GLU A 69 -10.00 -9.84 -14.21
N GLY A 70 -9.26 -9.72 -15.30
CA GLY A 70 -9.58 -8.79 -16.40
C GLY A 70 -9.31 -7.31 -16.10
N PHE A 71 -8.77 -6.96 -14.92
CA PHE A 71 -8.55 -5.57 -14.52
C PHE A 71 -7.68 -4.80 -15.51
N GLU A 72 -6.53 -5.35 -15.92
CA GLU A 72 -5.57 -4.68 -16.82
C GLU A 72 -6.19 -4.33 -18.19
N VAL A 73 -6.85 -5.30 -18.82
CA VAL A 73 -7.51 -5.09 -20.12
C VAL A 73 -8.68 -4.11 -19.98
N GLY A 74 -9.47 -4.25 -18.91
CA GLY A 74 -10.63 -3.41 -18.65
C GLY A 74 -10.25 -1.96 -18.38
N VAL A 75 -9.23 -1.71 -17.54
CA VAL A 75 -8.79 -0.35 -17.24
C VAL A 75 -8.18 0.33 -18.46
N ALA A 76 -7.36 -0.38 -19.26
CA ALA A 76 -6.79 0.17 -20.48
C ALA A 76 -7.88 0.64 -21.47
N LYS A 77 -8.98 -0.11 -21.59
CA LYS A 77 -10.14 0.29 -22.39
C LYS A 77 -10.86 1.50 -21.77
N ALA A 78 -11.13 1.45 -20.47
CA ALA A 78 -11.87 2.49 -19.74
C ALA A 78 -11.14 3.83 -19.69
N THR A 79 -9.80 3.82 -19.72
CA THR A 79 -8.94 5.02 -19.68
C THR A 79 -8.32 5.36 -21.03
N SER A 80 -8.80 4.76 -22.13
CA SER A 80 -8.26 4.97 -23.49
C SER A 80 -8.34 6.43 -23.98
N LYS A 81 -9.25 7.22 -23.41
CA LYS A 81 -9.42 8.65 -23.71
C LYS A 81 -8.63 9.57 -22.77
N LEU A 82 -7.93 9.00 -21.78
CA LEU A 82 -7.10 9.76 -20.86
C LEU A 82 -5.90 10.32 -21.61
N GLY A 83 -5.52 11.56 -21.33
CA GLY A 83 -4.42 12.26 -22.02
C GLY A 83 -3.01 11.72 -21.70
N CYS A 84 -2.90 10.65 -20.92
CA CYS A 84 -1.65 10.02 -20.53
C CYS A 84 -1.82 8.49 -20.41
N PRO A 85 -0.73 7.70 -20.56
CA PRO A 85 -0.78 6.26 -20.35
C PRO A 85 -1.12 5.90 -18.90
N VAL A 86 -1.86 4.80 -18.75
CA VAL A 86 -2.14 4.15 -17.47
C VAL A 86 -1.46 2.79 -17.48
N TYR A 87 -0.56 2.57 -16.54
CA TYR A 87 0.15 1.31 -16.33
C TYR A 87 -0.44 0.58 -15.14
N VAL A 88 -0.59 -0.74 -15.26
CA VAL A 88 -0.86 -1.63 -14.14
C VAL A 88 0.43 -2.39 -13.84
N SER A 89 0.78 -2.51 -12.57
CA SER A 89 1.96 -3.28 -12.19
C SER A 89 1.86 -4.74 -12.61
N GLU A 90 2.99 -5.37 -12.95
CA GLU A 90 3.07 -6.79 -13.28
C GLU A 90 2.70 -7.68 -12.08
N SER A 91 2.92 -7.19 -10.86
CA SER A 91 2.54 -7.89 -9.62
C SER A 91 1.80 -6.93 -8.69
N PRO A 92 0.56 -6.53 -9.01
CA PRO A 92 -0.11 -5.40 -8.35
C PRO A 92 -0.15 -5.50 -6.82
N ARG A 93 -0.34 -6.71 -6.29
CA ARG A 93 -0.42 -6.96 -4.86
C ARG A 93 0.93 -6.87 -4.14
N PHE A 94 2.03 -7.17 -4.81
CA PHE A 94 3.37 -7.30 -4.21
C PHE A 94 4.38 -6.26 -4.73
N ALA A 95 4.01 -5.42 -5.69
CA ALA A 95 4.89 -4.41 -6.27
C ALA A 95 5.58 -3.52 -5.20
N PRO A 96 4.87 -3.01 -4.17
CA PRO A 96 5.51 -2.22 -3.11
C PRO A 96 6.59 -3.02 -2.36
N VAL A 97 6.30 -4.24 -1.94
CA VAL A 97 7.29 -5.05 -1.18
C VAL A 97 8.50 -5.45 -2.03
N HIS A 98 8.30 -5.70 -3.33
CA HIS A 98 9.42 -5.94 -4.25
C HIS A 98 10.31 -4.71 -4.42
N ALA A 99 9.73 -3.52 -4.45
CA ALA A 99 10.51 -2.29 -4.50
C ALA A 99 11.33 -2.08 -3.22
N GLY A 100 10.74 -2.38 -2.05
CA GLY A 100 11.43 -2.29 -0.76
C GLY A 100 12.67 -3.18 -0.66
N LEU A 101 12.70 -4.32 -1.37
CA LEU A 101 13.89 -5.20 -1.41
C LEU A 101 15.08 -4.47 -2.06
N GLY A 102 14.83 -3.55 -2.98
CA GLY A 102 15.84 -2.73 -3.63
C GLY A 102 16.24 -1.48 -2.84
N LEU A 103 15.42 -1.02 -1.89
CA LEU A 103 15.71 0.14 -1.03
C LEU A 103 16.65 -0.22 0.11
N VAL A 104 16.51 -1.43 0.64
CA VAL A 104 17.37 -1.94 1.70
C VAL A 104 18.50 -2.74 1.07
N ALA A 105 19.66 -2.11 0.91
CA ALA A 105 20.86 -2.71 0.32
C ALA A 105 21.52 -3.73 1.27
N ALA A 106 20.80 -4.80 1.59
CA ALA A 106 21.20 -5.90 2.46
C ALA A 106 21.21 -7.23 1.70
N ARG A 107 21.93 -8.24 2.20
CA ARG A 107 21.91 -9.59 1.59
C ARG A 107 20.66 -10.36 1.98
N THR A 108 20.17 -10.10 3.19
CA THR A 108 18.97 -10.70 3.77
C THR A 108 17.94 -9.63 4.14
N PRO A 109 17.43 -8.87 3.15
CA PRO A 109 16.41 -7.87 3.40
C PRO A 109 15.07 -8.53 3.73
N LEU A 110 14.34 -7.90 4.63
CA LEU A 110 12.95 -8.19 4.92
C LEU A 110 12.12 -6.95 4.62
N VAL A 111 10.97 -7.10 3.96
CA VAL A 111 10.11 -5.97 3.61
C VAL A 111 8.69 -6.28 4.02
N LEU A 112 8.07 -5.37 4.76
CA LEU A 112 6.66 -5.42 5.11
C LEU A 112 5.94 -4.19 4.58
N ASP A 113 4.85 -4.43 3.86
CA ASP A 113 3.83 -3.45 3.50
C ASP A 113 2.58 -3.73 4.35
N VAL A 114 2.42 -2.95 5.43
CA VAL A 114 1.30 -3.09 6.34
C VAL A 114 0.10 -2.39 5.73
N GLY A 115 -0.79 -3.15 5.09
CA GLY A 115 -2.05 -2.63 4.55
C GLY A 115 -3.21 -2.78 5.52
N GLN A 116 -4.30 -2.07 5.27
CA GLN A 116 -5.48 -2.05 6.16
C GLN A 116 -6.25 -3.38 6.25
N THR A 117 -6.13 -4.23 5.23
CA THR A 117 -6.76 -5.57 5.15
C THR A 117 -5.77 -6.71 5.42
N SER A 118 -4.52 -6.53 5.02
CA SER A 118 -3.45 -7.53 5.17
C SER A 118 -2.08 -6.90 5.11
N ILE A 119 -1.13 -7.54 5.78
CA ILE A 119 0.30 -7.29 5.64
C ILE A 119 0.81 -8.13 4.47
N LYS A 120 1.54 -7.50 3.55
CA LYS A 120 2.32 -8.21 2.52
C LYS A 120 3.76 -8.18 2.97
N CYS A 121 4.44 -9.29 2.78
CA CYS A 121 5.83 -9.44 3.17
C CYS A 121 6.62 -10.06 2.01
N ALA A 122 7.85 -9.59 1.82
CA ALA A 122 8.78 -10.20 0.89
C ALA A 122 10.17 -10.33 1.52
N SER A 123 10.85 -11.41 1.16
CA SER A 123 12.27 -11.65 1.36
C SER A 123 12.83 -12.27 0.06
N PRO A 124 14.16 -12.42 -0.12
CA PRO A 124 14.70 -13.06 -1.30
C PRO A 124 14.12 -14.47 -1.52
N GLY A 125 13.28 -14.62 -2.54
CA GLY A 125 12.70 -15.90 -2.93
C GLY A 125 11.42 -16.31 -2.19
N ALA A 126 10.89 -15.50 -1.26
CA ALA A 126 9.65 -15.79 -0.55
C ALA A 126 8.74 -14.56 -0.44
N GLN A 127 7.43 -14.83 -0.45
CA GLN A 127 6.39 -13.81 -0.29
C GLN A 127 5.27 -14.36 0.60
N HIS A 128 4.74 -13.50 1.46
CA HIS A 128 3.65 -13.86 2.37
C HIS A 128 2.58 -12.79 2.40
N VAL A 129 1.37 -13.25 2.75
CA VAL A 129 0.25 -12.40 3.07
C VAL A 129 -0.30 -12.82 4.42
N PHE A 130 -0.40 -11.88 5.34
CA PHE A 130 -1.05 -12.07 6.64
C PHE A 130 -2.35 -11.27 6.65
N GLU A 131 -3.48 -11.97 6.57
CA GLU A 131 -4.80 -11.35 6.60
C GLU A 131 -5.13 -10.83 8.02
N ARG A 132 -5.70 -9.63 8.09
CA ARG A 132 -6.11 -9.01 9.36
C ARG A 132 -7.40 -9.66 9.84
N ASP A 133 -7.35 -10.32 11.00
CA ASP A 133 -8.55 -10.82 11.67
C ASP A 133 -9.33 -9.64 12.27
N LEU A 134 -10.49 -9.35 11.68
CA LEU A 134 -11.34 -8.22 12.09
C LEU A 134 -12.06 -8.44 13.43
N ASN A 135 -12.11 -9.68 13.92
CA ASN A 135 -12.66 -9.97 15.26
C ASN A 135 -11.66 -9.57 16.37
N GLN A 136 -10.36 -9.71 16.10
CA GLN A 136 -9.30 -9.38 17.05
C GLN A 136 -8.77 -7.96 16.87
N LEU A 137 -8.65 -7.52 15.62
CA LEU A 137 -8.13 -6.21 15.26
C LEU A 137 -9.14 -5.48 14.36
N PRO A 138 -10.25 -4.98 14.91
CA PRO A 138 -11.28 -4.28 14.15
C PRO A 138 -10.74 -3.00 13.52
N ARG A 139 -11.39 -2.53 12.44
CA ARG A 139 -11.02 -1.27 11.78
C ARG A 139 -11.53 -0.10 12.59
N LEU A 140 -10.61 0.72 13.07
CA LEU A 140 -10.91 1.94 13.80
C LEU A 140 -10.80 3.11 12.82
N PHE A 141 -11.89 3.42 12.10
CA PHE A 141 -11.87 4.49 11.10
C PHE A 141 -11.48 5.84 11.72
N ILE A 142 -10.83 6.70 10.93
CA ILE A 142 -10.40 8.03 11.38
C ILE A 142 -11.63 8.80 11.90
N GLY A 143 -11.49 9.40 13.08
CA GLY A 143 -12.59 10.12 13.74
C GLY A 143 -13.53 9.26 14.60
N MET A 144 -13.44 7.92 14.55
CA MET A 144 -14.16 7.07 15.50
C MET A 144 -13.48 7.05 16.87
N PRO A 145 -14.25 6.97 17.98
CA PRO A 145 -13.71 6.79 19.32
C PRO A 145 -12.74 5.61 19.39
N ARG A 146 -11.61 5.81 20.08
CA ARG A 146 -10.59 4.78 20.31
C ARG A 146 -10.81 4.11 21.67
N PRO A 147 -10.53 2.81 21.81
CA PRO A 147 -10.49 2.17 23.11
C PRO A 147 -9.52 2.90 24.06
N THR A 148 -10.01 3.27 25.25
CA THR A 148 -9.24 4.07 26.22
C THR A 148 -8.12 3.29 26.89
N ASP A 149 -8.21 1.96 26.89
CA ASP A 149 -7.21 1.05 27.45
C ASP A 149 -6.06 0.75 26.47
N GLY A 150 -6.15 1.20 25.21
CA GLY A 150 -5.08 1.06 24.21
C GLY A 150 -4.84 -0.38 23.73
N HIS A 151 -5.70 -1.34 24.06
CA HIS A 151 -5.46 -2.76 23.75
C HIS A 151 -5.30 -3.01 22.25
N HIS A 152 -5.96 -2.23 21.40
CA HIS A 152 -5.87 -2.32 19.95
C HIS A 152 -4.46 -2.06 19.42
N ILE A 153 -3.70 -1.17 20.07
CA ILE A 153 -2.30 -0.89 19.70
C ILE A 153 -1.44 -2.12 19.99
N VAL A 154 -1.59 -2.72 21.18
CA VAL A 154 -0.84 -3.93 21.57
C VAL A 154 -1.15 -5.09 20.61
N VAL A 155 -2.41 -5.27 20.23
CA VAL A 155 -2.81 -6.30 19.26
C VAL A 155 -2.22 -6.01 17.88
N ALA A 156 -2.22 -4.75 17.43
CA ALA A 156 -1.63 -4.34 16.16
C ALA A 156 -0.11 -4.58 16.11
N VAL A 157 0.61 -4.20 17.18
CA VAL A 157 2.05 -4.45 17.35
C VAL A 157 2.34 -5.94 17.24
N ARG A 158 1.61 -6.78 17.97
CA ARG A 158 1.76 -8.24 17.92
C ARG A 158 1.46 -8.81 16.54
N PHE A 159 0.46 -8.29 15.84
CA PHE A 159 0.12 -8.73 14.50
C PHE A 159 1.28 -8.49 13.51
N ILE A 160 1.84 -7.27 13.52
CA ILE A 160 2.98 -6.90 12.66
C ILE A 160 4.24 -7.67 13.06
N ALA A 161 4.54 -7.77 14.34
CA ALA A 161 5.68 -8.50 14.86
C ALA A 161 5.61 -10.01 14.54
N ASN A 162 4.44 -10.62 14.59
CA ASN A 162 4.25 -12.01 14.17
C ASN A 162 4.50 -12.22 12.67
N ALA A 163 4.10 -11.25 11.83
CA ALA A 163 4.42 -11.29 10.40
C ALA A 163 5.95 -11.20 10.18
N LEU A 164 6.62 -10.27 10.86
CA LEU A 164 8.08 -10.14 10.84
C LEU A 164 8.78 -11.45 11.23
N ARG A 165 8.42 -12.03 12.38
CA ARG A 165 8.98 -13.30 12.86
C ARG A 165 8.75 -14.44 11.88
N THR A 166 7.57 -14.51 11.27
CA THR A 166 7.25 -15.56 10.31
C THR A 166 8.14 -15.47 9.09
N CYS A 167 8.27 -14.28 8.50
CA CYS A 167 9.13 -14.10 7.34
C CYS A 167 10.62 -14.26 7.68
N ALA A 168 11.05 -13.85 8.87
CA ALA A 168 12.44 -14.03 9.31
C ALA A 168 12.81 -15.52 9.43
N ARG A 169 11.87 -16.40 9.79
CA ARG A 169 12.11 -17.86 9.82
C ARG A 169 12.43 -18.44 8.46
N ASP A 170 11.94 -17.84 7.36
CA ASP A 170 12.25 -18.33 6.01
C ASP A 170 13.71 -18.08 5.62
N LEU A 171 14.39 -17.17 6.32
CA LEU A 171 15.82 -16.94 6.17
C LEU A 171 16.66 -17.98 6.93
N GLY A 172 16.03 -18.88 7.69
CA GLY A 172 16.69 -19.94 8.47
C GLY A 172 17.62 -19.36 9.53
N ASP A 173 18.87 -19.82 9.54
CA ASP A 173 19.91 -19.36 10.49
C ASP A 173 20.54 -18.01 10.10
N LEU A 174 20.10 -17.40 9.00
CA LEU A 174 20.62 -16.12 8.56
C LEU A 174 20.01 -14.98 9.39
N THR A 175 20.86 -14.02 9.77
CA THR A 175 20.43 -12.78 10.44
C THR A 175 19.73 -11.84 9.46
N VAL A 176 18.75 -11.08 9.94
CA VAL A 176 18.10 -10.03 9.14
C VAL A 176 19.03 -8.82 9.08
N GLU A 177 19.67 -8.59 7.94
CA GLU A 177 20.62 -7.48 7.75
C GLU A 177 19.94 -6.15 7.47
N GLY A 178 18.67 -6.17 7.03
CA GLY A 178 17.88 -4.96 6.94
C GLY A 178 16.39 -5.20 6.82
N LEU A 179 15.62 -4.21 7.26
CA LEU A 179 14.17 -4.21 7.29
C LEU A 179 13.63 -2.94 6.62
N CYS A 180 12.70 -3.11 5.68
CA CYS A 180 11.84 -2.05 5.17
C CYS A 180 10.45 -2.22 5.76
N LEU A 181 9.99 -1.29 6.58
CA LEU A 181 8.68 -1.31 7.23
C LEU A 181 7.84 -0.14 6.70
N ALA A 182 6.89 -0.44 5.81
CA ALA A 182 5.91 0.52 5.34
C ALA A 182 4.63 0.45 6.18
N LEU A 183 4.25 1.58 6.78
CA LEU A 183 3.07 1.71 7.63
C LEU A 183 1.90 2.37 6.86
N PRO A 184 0.63 1.99 7.12
CA PRO A 184 -0.56 2.49 6.42
C PRO A 184 -1.02 3.86 6.91
N CYS A 185 -0.09 4.75 7.22
CA CYS A 185 -0.36 6.07 7.76
C CYS A 185 0.76 7.05 7.39
N PRO A 186 0.46 8.36 7.33
CA PRO A 186 1.50 9.38 7.36
C PRO A 186 2.42 9.18 8.57
N LEU A 187 3.70 9.50 8.40
CA LEU A 187 4.70 9.52 9.45
C LEU A 187 5.33 10.90 9.48
N ASP A 188 5.59 11.43 10.68
CA ASP A 188 6.39 12.65 10.83
C ASP A 188 7.90 12.32 10.87
N GLU A 189 8.73 13.35 11.03
CA GLU A 189 10.19 13.22 11.10
C GLU A 189 10.67 12.37 12.30
N ALA A 190 9.85 12.24 13.34
CA ALA A 190 10.10 11.42 14.52
C ALA A 190 9.46 10.02 14.42
N LEU A 191 8.93 9.65 13.23
CA LEU A 191 8.20 8.42 12.96
C LEU A 191 6.92 8.26 13.80
N VAL A 192 6.34 9.35 14.28
CA VAL A 192 5.05 9.32 14.97
C VAL A 192 3.95 9.07 13.92
N PRO A 193 3.11 8.04 14.10
CA PRO A 193 2.10 7.68 13.13
C PRO A 193 0.90 8.62 13.15
N GLY A 194 0.44 9.01 11.96
CA GLY A 194 -0.83 9.70 11.73
C GLY A 194 -2.03 8.76 11.61
N GLY A 195 -3.15 9.32 11.16
CA GLY A 195 -4.46 8.67 10.95
C GLY A 195 -4.41 7.37 10.15
N CYS A 196 -4.98 6.28 10.68
CA CYS A 196 -5.28 5.07 9.91
C CYS A 196 -6.34 4.18 10.57
N THR A 197 -6.66 3.04 9.96
CA THR A 197 -7.65 2.09 10.49
C THR A 197 -7.15 1.19 11.61
N TYR A 198 -5.90 1.34 12.05
CA TYR A 198 -5.38 0.65 13.23
C TYR A 198 -5.56 1.45 14.53
N GLY A 199 -5.81 2.76 14.45
CA GLY A 199 -6.13 3.57 15.63
C GLY A 199 -4.95 3.89 16.55
N TRP A 200 -3.71 3.84 16.05
CA TRP A 200 -2.49 4.10 16.81
C TRP A 200 -1.99 5.55 16.65
N GLU A 201 -2.84 6.48 16.19
CA GLU A 201 -2.43 7.86 15.91
C GLU A 201 -1.72 8.51 17.11
N GLY A 202 -0.56 9.11 16.88
CA GLY A 202 0.23 9.77 17.93
C GLY A 202 1.02 8.83 18.83
N HIS A 203 0.97 7.50 18.60
CA HIS A 203 1.71 6.53 19.41
C HIS A 203 3.20 6.53 19.04
N ALA A 204 3.98 7.42 19.69
CA ALA A 204 5.38 7.69 19.34
C ALA A 204 6.32 6.48 19.43
N SER A 205 6.01 5.50 20.30
CA SER A 205 6.82 4.27 20.42
C SER A 205 6.44 3.17 19.44
N LEU A 206 5.46 3.36 18.54
CA LEU A 206 4.91 2.29 17.69
C LEU A 206 5.99 1.46 16.99
N VAL A 207 6.93 2.12 16.32
CA VAL A 207 8.01 1.46 15.60
C VAL A 207 8.91 0.68 16.57
N ALA A 208 9.29 1.29 17.69
CA ALA A 208 10.12 0.63 18.70
C ALA A 208 9.41 -0.59 19.28
N ASP A 209 8.12 -0.47 19.61
CA ASP A 209 7.30 -1.56 20.16
C ASP A 209 7.18 -2.72 19.16
N ILE A 210 7.03 -2.44 17.86
CA ILE A 210 7.02 -3.47 16.80
C ILE A 210 8.36 -4.21 16.73
N LEU A 211 9.47 -3.48 16.75
CA LEU A 211 10.81 -4.07 16.65
C LEU A 211 11.18 -4.88 17.89
N GLU A 212 10.85 -4.35 19.07
CA GLU A 212 11.07 -5.02 20.36
C GLU A 212 10.21 -6.29 20.45
N GLU A 213 8.91 -6.21 20.14
CA GLU A 213 8.03 -7.38 20.13
C GLU A 213 8.52 -8.39 19.09
N ALA A 214 8.91 -7.97 17.88
CA ALA A 214 9.39 -8.88 16.84
C ALA A 214 10.67 -9.63 17.24
N ALA A 215 11.53 -9.00 18.05
CA ALA A 215 12.78 -9.56 18.56
C ALA A 215 13.62 -10.23 17.45
N LEU A 216 13.75 -9.54 16.30
CA LEU A 216 14.46 -10.09 15.14
C LEU A 216 15.95 -10.30 15.45
N PRO A 217 16.55 -11.40 14.99
CA PRO A 217 17.97 -11.63 15.16
C PRO A 217 18.79 -10.69 14.25
N GLY A 218 19.52 -9.76 14.86
CA GLY A 218 20.45 -8.85 14.18
C GLY A 218 20.07 -7.38 14.34
N GLY A 219 21.09 -6.52 14.45
CA GLY A 219 20.95 -5.05 14.53
C GLY A 219 21.02 -4.37 13.16
N GLY A 220 20.36 -4.96 12.15
CA GLY A 220 20.38 -4.49 10.77
C GLY A 220 19.77 -3.10 10.57
N THR A 221 19.91 -2.56 9.35
CA THR A 221 19.33 -1.23 9.04
C THR A 221 17.81 -1.33 8.97
N VAL A 222 17.10 -0.47 9.69
CA VAL A 222 15.63 -0.35 9.60
C VAL A 222 15.27 0.92 8.85
N LEU A 223 14.62 0.77 7.71
CA LEU A 223 13.99 1.84 6.95
C LEU A 223 12.49 1.82 7.25
N VAL A 224 11.96 2.93 7.74
CA VAL A 224 10.52 3.11 7.98
C VAL A 224 10.01 4.19 7.06
N LEU A 225 8.87 3.93 6.42
CA LEU A 225 8.21 4.84 5.49
C LEU A 225 6.70 4.59 5.52
N ASN A 226 5.91 5.42 4.85
CA ASN A 226 4.50 5.11 4.63
C ASN A 226 4.29 4.23 3.39
N ASP A 227 3.13 3.58 3.32
CA ASP A 227 2.73 2.69 2.22
C ASP A 227 2.71 3.38 0.85
N ALA A 228 2.27 4.65 0.79
CA ALA A 228 2.24 5.42 -0.45
C ALA A 228 3.64 5.78 -0.96
N GLU A 229 4.61 6.02 -0.07
CA GLU A 229 6.02 6.18 -0.42
C GLU A 229 6.58 4.89 -1.01
N LEU A 230 6.30 3.75 -0.40
CA LEU A 230 6.77 2.45 -0.90
C LEU A 230 6.16 2.14 -2.29
N ALA A 231 4.88 2.47 -2.49
CA ALA A 231 4.22 2.36 -3.78
C ALA A 231 4.83 3.31 -4.84
N ALA A 232 5.25 4.52 -4.45
CA ALA A 232 5.94 5.43 -5.36
C ALA A 232 7.32 4.89 -5.79
N GLU A 233 8.04 4.22 -4.90
CA GLU A 233 9.29 3.52 -5.23
C GLU A 233 9.07 2.38 -6.23
N ALA A 234 7.99 1.61 -6.06
CA ALA A 234 7.62 0.57 -7.03
C ALA A 234 7.34 1.15 -8.43
N ALA A 235 6.53 2.22 -8.49
CA ALA A 235 6.27 2.92 -9.74
C ALA A 235 7.57 3.44 -10.41
N ARG A 236 8.49 3.99 -9.60
CA ARG A 236 9.79 4.46 -10.10
C ARG A 236 10.61 3.35 -10.73
N MET A 237 10.65 2.17 -10.10
CA MET A 237 11.42 1.03 -10.58
C MET A 237 10.84 0.46 -11.88
N GLU A 238 9.53 0.22 -11.92
CA GLU A 238 8.86 -0.35 -13.11
C GLU A 238 8.89 0.63 -14.29
N LEU A 239 8.63 1.91 -14.05
CA LEU A 239 8.52 2.91 -15.11
C LEU A 239 9.85 3.61 -15.44
N ARG A 240 10.97 3.18 -14.87
CA ARG A 240 12.30 3.80 -15.05
C ARG A 240 12.67 4.03 -16.52
N LYS A 241 12.29 3.08 -17.40
CA LYS A 241 12.60 3.12 -18.84
C LYS A 241 11.70 4.08 -19.63
N HIS A 242 10.56 4.47 -19.08
CA HIS A 242 9.53 5.25 -19.78
C HIS A 242 9.77 6.77 -19.74
N LYS A 243 10.70 7.25 -18.90
CA LYS A 243 11.13 8.66 -18.79
C LYS A 243 10.00 9.67 -18.47
N HIS A 244 8.94 9.21 -17.83
CA HIS A 244 7.86 10.05 -17.28
C HIS A 244 8.38 10.94 -16.15
N ARG A 245 7.93 12.20 -16.10
CA ARG A 245 8.39 13.20 -15.12
C ARG A 245 7.48 13.30 -13.92
N ARG A 246 6.18 13.09 -14.10
CA ARG A 246 5.15 13.27 -13.07
C ARG A 246 4.21 12.08 -13.14
N ILE A 247 4.45 11.10 -12.30
CA ILE A 247 3.69 9.86 -12.26
C ILE A 247 2.70 9.91 -11.09
N LEU A 248 1.41 9.75 -11.38
CA LEU A 248 0.40 9.50 -10.35
C LEU A 248 0.44 8.02 -9.97
N CYS A 249 0.85 7.70 -8.75
CA CYS A 249 0.89 6.34 -8.23
C CYS A 249 -0.37 6.13 -7.39
N LEU A 250 -1.24 5.18 -7.77
CA LEU A 250 -2.43 4.82 -6.98
C LEU A 250 -2.37 3.37 -6.51
N THR A 251 -2.68 3.15 -5.25
CA THR A 251 -2.85 1.82 -4.64
C THR A 251 -4.33 1.54 -4.43
N LEU A 252 -4.86 0.49 -5.07
CA LEU A 252 -6.26 0.10 -4.99
C LEU A 252 -6.42 -1.06 -4.01
N GLY A 253 -6.88 -0.76 -2.80
CA GLY A 253 -6.99 -1.74 -1.70
C GLY A 253 -8.24 -1.55 -0.86
N PHE A 254 -8.10 -1.47 0.47
CA PHE A 254 -9.21 -1.16 1.37
C PHE A 254 -9.94 0.13 0.96
N GLY A 255 -9.18 1.07 0.43
CA GLY A 255 -9.61 2.13 -0.48
C GLY A 255 -8.35 2.72 -1.12
N PRO A 256 -8.49 3.78 -1.91
CA PRO A 256 -7.41 4.27 -2.75
C PRO A 256 -6.41 5.10 -1.93
N GLY A 257 -5.16 4.64 -1.93
CA GLY A 257 -4.00 5.46 -1.56
C GLY A 257 -3.41 6.11 -2.80
N GLY A 258 -2.60 7.15 -2.61
CA GLY A 258 -1.89 7.73 -3.75
C GLY A 258 -0.73 8.63 -3.38
N ALA A 259 0.25 8.66 -4.28
CA ALA A 259 1.43 9.52 -4.22
C ALA A 259 1.67 10.16 -5.59
N LEU A 260 2.26 11.35 -5.59
CA LEU A 260 2.76 11.98 -6.81
C LEU A 260 4.28 11.81 -6.86
N LEU A 261 4.75 10.97 -7.77
CA LEU A 261 6.18 10.78 -8.01
C LEU A 261 6.66 11.82 -9.03
N ILE A 262 7.56 12.70 -8.60
CA ILE A 262 8.26 13.64 -9.48
C ILE A 262 9.67 13.09 -9.73
N THR A 263 9.97 12.72 -10.97
CA THR A 263 11.32 12.29 -11.34
C THR A 263 12.12 13.51 -11.80
N SER A 264 13.31 13.70 -11.23
CA SER A 264 14.25 14.67 -11.76
C SER A 264 14.85 14.11 -13.04
N THR A 265 14.75 14.84 -14.15
CA THR A 265 15.67 14.65 -15.26
C THR A 265 17.04 15.10 -14.78
N SER A 266 17.85 14.20 -14.22
CA SER A 266 19.29 14.44 -14.24
C SER A 266 19.69 14.40 -15.72
N PRO A 267 20.23 15.49 -16.29
CA PRO A 267 21.01 15.34 -17.51
C PRO A 267 22.16 14.39 -17.11
N GLY A 268 22.35 13.31 -17.85
CA GLY A 268 23.48 12.42 -17.62
C GLY A 268 24.77 13.24 -17.50
N LYS A 269 25.51 13.03 -16.41
CA LYS A 269 26.95 13.30 -16.40
C LYS A 269 27.65 12.10 -17.02
#